data_AF-X7F305-F1
#
_entry.id   AF-X7F305-F1
#
_cell.length_a   1.000
_cell.length_b   1.000
_cell.length_c   1.000
_cell.angle_alpha   90.00
_cell.angle_beta   90.00
_cell.angle_gamma   90.00
#
_symmetry.space_group_name_H-M   'P 1'
#
loop_
_entity.id
_entity.type
_entity.pdbx_description
1 polymer ?
#
loop_
_entity_poly.entity_id
_entity_poly.type
_entity_poly.pdbx_seq_one_letter_code
_entity_poly.pdbx_strand_id
1 'polypeptide(L)'
;TADHAIPLRYGDDALLWAAWLYYEEGLTQHEIATEMGISRPTVNTYLAEARDTGVVEIAISADRMRCLSLARQVAEHFGLDDCMVIPSRGGPRSLIDRLGSAGAQAVSRHLRSGMTLAVSWGRTMHAVAAAMEADGNLRDLSVVQTTGGTTGRVDFTPEACARLMADRLDARCIPISAPALVSTRAVRDTLLSEGVIAEQIEQLGRADCIVFGVSSLRPESTLHVSGLIDEAVRQHQTFSDAVGSVIGRLIDSRGQPVDGPLDARIIGLPLDDLKRRKQKIAVAGSVDKVPAILATLRGGYADILVTDAETANGLLRADGVEPRPPRPGSRRAPPAPADASPAGPRRIKKFLNAPRDAVDEALQGALASYPGHLRALDDSGRSLVSARDKAAGKVGIVIGGGAGHEPCFLGFVGTGLADAVAVGNVFASPPPDRVLLCSEAAHRGAGLLYIYGNYTGDIMNFDMAAEMAAAQGIDVRTVLTTDDAAYSAESDRAGRRGTAGNLFVFKIAGAAAERGLSLDETERLARKANANCHTMGIALDPCSMPESSGPSFPLGGDEIEV
;
A
#
# COMPACT_ATOMS: atom_id res chain seq x y z
N THR A 1 25.43 -41.67 -16.18
CA THR A 1 24.35 -41.23 -17.09
C THR A 1 23.07 -41.92 -16.66
N ALA A 2 22.35 -41.32 -15.71
CA ALA A 2 20.98 -41.70 -15.40
C ALA A 2 20.09 -40.71 -16.16
N ASP A 3 19.32 -41.23 -17.10
CA ASP A 3 18.36 -40.46 -17.89
C ASP A 3 17.18 -40.15 -16.95
N HIS A 4 17.07 -38.89 -16.49
CA HIS A 4 15.95 -38.47 -15.63
C HIS A 4 14.71 -38.24 -16.51
N ALA A 5 14.01 -39.34 -16.82
CA ALA A 5 12.74 -39.30 -17.51
C ALA A 5 11.69 -38.54 -16.67
N ILE A 6 10.87 -37.71 -17.33
CA ILE A 6 9.78 -36.97 -16.70
C ILE A 6 8.82 -37.97 -16.03
N PRO A 7 8.46 -37.79 -14.74
CA PRO A 7 7.52 -38.69 -14.09
C PRO A 7 6.17 -38.72 -14.81
N LEU A 8 5.62 -39.92 -15.05
CA LEU A 8 4.35 -40.15 -15.76
C LEU A 8 3.17 -39.31 -15.24
N ARG A 9 3.18 -38.92 -13.96
CA ARG A 9 2.14 -38.06 -13.34
C ARG A 9 2.07 -36.65 -13.94
N TYR A 10 3.12 -36.19 -14.61
CA TYR A 10 3.18 -34.91 -15.30
C TYR A 10 3.01 -35.06 -16.82
N GLY A 11 2.74 -36.27 -17.33
CA GLY A 11 2.35 -36.50 -18.73
C GLY A 11 3.36 -36.06 -19.78
N ASP A 12 4.67 -36.20 -19.51
CA ASP A 12 5.78 -35.69 -20.33
C ASP A 12 5.82 -34.15 -20.47
N ASP A 13 5.08 -33.41 -19.63
CA ASP A 13 5.07 -31.94 -19.60
C ASP A 13 6.04 -31.41 -18.53
N ALA A 14 7.22 -30.97 -18.99
CA ALA A 14 8.25 -30.40 -18.13
C ALA A 14 7.85 -29.03 -17.53
N LEU A 15 6.97 -28.28 -18.19
CA LEU A 15 6.45 -27.00 -17.69
C LEU A 15 5.51 -27.24 -16.52
N LEU A 16 4.59 -28.20 -16.66
CA LEU A 16 3.69 -28.61 -15.60
C LEU A 16 4.44 -29.19 -14.41
N TRP A 17 5.48 -29.99 -14.66
CA TRP A 17 6.32 -30.55 -13.59
C TRP A 17 7.05 -29.44 -12.81
N ALA A 18 7.72 -28.50 -13.50
CA ALA A 18 8.39 -27.38 -12.85
C ALA A 18 7.41 -26.48 -12.09
N ALA A 19 6.25 -26.18 -12.68
CA ALA A 19 5.20 -25.39 -12.06
C ALA A 19 4.65 -26.06 -10.79
N TRP A 20 4.39 -27.36 -10.82
CA TRP A 20 3.91 -28.10 -9.65
C TRP A 20 4.90 -28.06 -8.48
N LEU A 21 6.19 -28.32 -8.77
CA LEU A 21 7.24 -28.29 -7.74
C LEU A 21 7.39 -26.88 -7.11
N TYR A 22 7.19 -25.82 -7.91
CA TYR A 22 7.32 -24.44 -7.43
C TYR A 22 6.09 -23.94 -6.68
N TYR A 23 4.88 -24.11 -7.25
CA TYR A 23 3.67 -23.50 -6.70
C TYR A 23 2.95 -24.36 -5.67
N GLU A 24 3.00 -25.69 -5.80
CA GLU A 24 2.32 -26.59 -4.85
C GLU A 24 3.27 -27.21 -3.81
N GLU A 25 4.47 -27.62 -4.22
CA GLU A 25 5.45 -28.17 -3.27
C GLU A 25 6.32 -27.09 -2.61
N GLY A 26 6.24 -25.84 -3.08
CA GLY A 26 6.93 -24.69 -2.50
C GLY A 26 8.45 -24.74 -2.58
N LEU A 27 8.99 -25.57 -3.48
CA LEU A 27 10.44 -25.74 -3.65
C LEU A 27 11.06 -24.49 -4.28
N THR A 28 12.27 -24.17 -3.84
CA THR A 28 13.07 -23.13 -4.47
C THR A 28 13.51 -23.59 -5.86
N GLN A 29 13.76 -22.65 -6.77
CA GLN A 29 14.20 -22.97 -8.14
C GLN A 29 15.49 -23.81 -8.19
N HIS A 30 16.32 -23.74 -7.14
CA HIS A 30 17.52 -24.56 -7.02
C HIS A 30 17.20 -26.03 -6.66
N GLU A 31 16.25 -26.25 -5.76
CA GLU A 31 15.77 -27.58 -5.41
C GLU A 31 15.05 -28.24 -6.60
N ILE A 32 14.24 -27.46 -7.32
CA ILE A 32 13.57 -27.92 -8.55
C ILE A 32 14.58 -28.33 -9.63
N ALA A 33 15.64 -27.54 -9.81
CA ALA A 33 16.71 -27.84 -10.76
C ALA A 33 17.40 -29.18 -10.42
N THR A 34 17.64 -29.41 -9.14
CA THR A 34 18.22 -30.66 -8.64
C THR A 34 17.27 -31.84 -8.86
N GLU A 35 15.99 -31.68 -8.53
CA GLU A 35 14.94 -32.72 -8.65
C GLU A 35 14.69 -33.11 -10.12
N MET A 36 14.68 -32.12 -11.01
CA MET A 36 14.43 -32.33 -12.44
C MET A 36 15.70 -32.70 -13.23
N GLY A 37 16.89 -32.64 -12.60
CA GLY A 37 18.16 -32.89 -13.27
C GLY A 37 18.50 -31.85 -14.36
N ILE A 38 17.98 -30.63 -14.23
CA ILE A 38 18.16 -29.53 -15.18
C ILE A 38 18.84 -28.32 -14.52
N SER A 39 19.19 -27.31 -15.30
CA SER A 39 19.79 -26.09 -14.76
C SER A 39 18.73 -25.18 -14.11
N ARG A 40 19.11 -24.41 -13.08
CA ARG A 40 18.23 -23.38 -12.48
C ARG A 40 17.69 -22.36 -13.51
N PRO A 41 18.47 -21.91 -14.52
CA PRO A 41 17.93 -21.14 -15.64
C PRO A 41 16.83 -21.88 -16.41
N THR A 42 16.98 -23.18 -16.68
CA THR A 42 15.95 -23.99 -17.35
C THR A 42 14.65 -24.04 -16.54
N VAL A 43 14.74 -24.16 -15.20
CA VAL A 43 13.57 -24.05 -14.32
C VAL A 43 12.88 -22.70 -14.46
N ASN A 44 13.64 -21.60 -14.51
CA ASN A 44 13.07 -20.25 -14.70
C ASN A 44 12.36 -20.12 -16.04
N THR A 45 12.97 -20.63 -17.12
CA THR A 45 12.33 -20.69 -18.43
C THR A 45 11.04 -21.48 -18.37
N TYR A 46 11.06 -22.66 -17.74
CA TYR A 46 9.85 -23.49 -17.61
C TYR A 46 8.75 -22.81 -16.80
N LEU A 47 9.08 -22.11 -15.71
CA LEU A 47 8.10 -21.36 -14.92
C LEU A 47 7.56 -20.12 -15.64
N ALA A 48 8.37 -19.46 -16.45
CA ALA A 48 7.94 -18.33 -17.27
C ALA A 48 7.06 -18.80 -18.42
N GLU A 49 7.48 -19.82 -19.15
CA GLU A 49 6.73 -20.43 -20.24
C GLU A 49 5.43 -21.06 -19.75
N ALA A 50 5.42 -21.66 -18.55
CA ALA A 50 4.19 -22.13 -17.91
C ALA A 50 3.20 -20.98 -17.65
N ARG A 51 3.65 -19.77 -17.33
CA ARG A 51 2.77 -18.59 -17.18
C ARG A 51 2.28 -18.08 -18.54
N ASP A 52 3.16 -18.00 -19.53
CA ASP A 52 2.85 -17.47 -20.86
C ASP A 52 1.93 -18.39 -21.67
N THR A 53 2.07 -19.70 -21.50
CA THR A 53 1.24 -20.72 -22.17
C THR A 53 -0.06 -21.03 -21.43
N GLY A 54 -0.28 -20.42 -20.26
CA GLY A 54 -1.49 -20.62 -19.45
C GLY A 54 -1.53 -21.93 -18.64
N VAL A 55 -0.40 -22.65 -18.53
CA VAL A 55 -0.24 -23.77 -17.59
C VAL A 55 -0.33 -23.27 -16.14
N VAL A 56 0.06 -22.01 -15.88
CA VAL A 56 -0.05 -21.32 -14.59
C VAL A 56 -0.73 -19.97 -14.77
N GLU A 57 -1.86 -19.79 -14.10
CA GLU A 57 -2.56 -18.50 -14.03
C GLU A 57 -2.45 -17.90 -12.62
N ILE A 58 -1.81 -16.72 -12.48
CA ILE A 58 -1.74 -16.00 -11.20
C ILE A 58 -2.91 -15.02 -11.13
N ALA A 59 -3.98 -15.45 -10.47
CA ALA A 59 -5.16 -14.60 -10.25
C ALA A 59 -5.08 -13.89 -8.89
N ILE A 60 -5.15 -12.56 -8.89
CA ILE A 60 -5.48 -11.82 -7.66
C ILE A 60 -6.96 -12.04 -7.38
N SER A 61 -7.30 -12.50 -6.16
CA SER A 61 -8.67 -12.75 -5.74
C SER A 61 -9.59 -11.58 -6.13
N ALA A 62 -10.54 -11.85 -7.03
CA ALA A 62 -11.51 -10.88 -7.51
C ALA A 62 -12.32 -10.26 -6.37
N ASP A 63 -12.55 -11.01 -5.29
CA ASP A 63 -13.20 -10.53 -4.08
C ASP A 63 -12.35 -9.51 -3.32
N ARG A 64 -11.02 -9.71 -3.23
CA ARG A 64 -10.11 -8.73 -2.62
C ARG A 64 -10.04 -7.45 -3.45
N MET A 65 -9.96 -7.56 -4.78
CA MET A 65 -10.02 -6.39 -5.67
C MET A 65 -11.34 -5.63 -5.56
N ARG A 66 -12.47 -6.35 -5.46
CA ARG A 66 -13.79 -5.75 -5.25
C ARG A 66 -13.85 -4.99 -3.94
N CYS A 67 -13.35 -5.57 -2.85
CA CYS A 67 -13.29 -4.92 -1.55
C CYS A 67 -12.46 -3.63 -1.61
N LEU A 68 -11.28 -3.66 -2.22
CA LEU A 68 -10.44 -2.47 -2.39
C LEU A 68 -11.14 -1.38 -3.22
N SER A 69 -11.81 -1.76 -4.31
CA SER A 69 -12.57 -0.84 -5.16
C SER A 69 -13.73 -0.18 -4.40
N LEU A 70 -14.47 -0.97 -3.60
CA LEU A 70 -15.58 -0.47 -2.78
C LEU A 70 -15.08 0.44 -1.67
N ALA A 71 -13.99 0.07 -0.99
CA ALA A 71 -13.37 0.87 0.06
C ALA A 71 -13.02 2.27 -0.46
N ARG A 72 -12.34 2.35 -1.62
CA ARG A 72 -11.99 3.63 -2.24
C ARG A 72 -13.23 4.44 -2.61
N GLN A 73 -14.23 3.81 -3.22
CA GLN A 73 -15.46 4.51 -3.62
C GLN A 73 -16.24 5.05 -2.42
N VAL A 74 -16.33 4.29 -1.33
CA VAL A 74 -16.98 4.72 -0.09
C VAL A 74 -16.22 5.87 0.56
N ALA A 75 -14.88 5.77 0.64
CA ALA A 75 -14.06 6.83 1.22
C ALA A 75 -14.18 8.14 0.43
N GLU A 76 -14.04 8.08 -0.90
CA GLU A 76 -14.17 9.25 -1.78
C GLU A 76 -15.58 9.88 -1.71
N HIS A 77 -16.63 9.06 -1.70
CA HIS A 77 -18.02 9.54 -1.75
C HIS A 77 -18.46 10.21 -0.44
N PHE A 78 -18.05 9.66 0.71
CA PHE A 78 -18.44 10.18 2.03
C PHE A 78 -17.39 11.11 2.66
N GLY A 79 -16.25 11.34 1.99
CA GLY A 79 -15.17 12.21 2.49
C GLY A 79 -14.48 11.65 3.73
N LEU A 80 -14.24 10.33 3.76
CA LEU A 80 -13.56 9.66 4.85
C LEU A 80 -12.03 9.75 4.70
N ASP A 81 -11.33 9.85 5.82
CA ASP A 81 -9.87 9.78 5.87
C ASP A 81 -9.37 8.40 5.41
N ASP A 82 -10.07 7.33 5.80
CA ASP A 82 -9.77 5.97 5.35
C ASP A 82 -11.02 5.06 5.37
N CYS A 83 -11.01 3.99 4.58
CA CYS A 83 -12.06 2.98 4.62
C CYS A 83 -11.48 1.58 4.38
N MET A 84 -11.84 0.64 5.24
CA MET A 84 -11.50 -0.77 5.10
C MET A 84 -12.76 -1.59 4.82
N VAL A 85 -12.78 -2.29 3.68
CA VAL A 85 -13.86 -3.20 3.31
C VAL A 85 -13.35 -4.64 3.34
N ILE A 86 -14.04 -5.50 4.07
CA ILE A 86 -13.79 -6.94 4.08
C ILE A 86 -14.79 -7.70 3.19
N PRO A 87 -14.48 -8.92 2.73
CA PRO A 87 -15.45 -9.76 2.04
C PRO A 87 -16.68 -10.01 2.93
N SER A 88 -17.90 -10.01 2.38
CA SER A 88 -19.12 -10.30 3.17
C SER A 88 -19.24 -11.76 3.56
N ARG A 89 -18.72 -12.66 2.72
CA ARG A 89 -18.64 -14.10 2.97
C ARG A 89 -17.17 -14.50 3.07
N GLY A 90 -16.83 -15.39 4.00
CA GLY A 90 -15.45 -15.82 4.14
C GLY A 90 -15.23 -16.71 5.36
N GLY A 91 -15.21 -18.03 5.14
CA GLY A 91 -14.82 -19.02 6.12
C GLY A 91 -15.82 -19.27 7.26
N PRO A 92 -15.41 -20.06 8.28
CA PRO A 92 -16.29 -20.48 9.38
C PRO A 92 -16.58 -19.39 10.41
N ARG A 93 -15.88 -18.25 10.36
CA ARG A 93 -16.01 -17.15 11.33
C ARG A 93 -17.20 -16.25 10.99
N SER A 94 -17.90 -15.77 12.03
CA SER A 94 -19.02 -14.86 11.86
C SER A 94 -18.57 -13.53 11.23
N LEU A 95 -19.51 -12.80 10.61
CA LEU A 95 -19.21 -11.46 10.08
C LEU A 95 -18.73 -10.51 11.19
N ILE A 96 -19.31 -10.62 12.39
CA ILE A 96 -18.96 -9.80 13.54
C ILE A 96 -17.49 -10.01 13.94
N ASP A 97 -17.02 -11.27 13.99
CA ASP A 97 -15.63 -11.56 14.36
C ASP A 97 -14.64 -11.05 13.30
N ARG A 98 -15.00 -11.16 12.02
CA ARG A 98 -14.16 -10.67 10.93
C ARG A 98 -14.09 -9.15 10.89
N LEU A 99 -15.21 -8.46 11.14
CA LEU A 99 -15.23 -7.02 11.37
C LEU A 99 -14.44 -6.65 12.63
N GLY A 100 -14.48 -7.48 13.67
CA GLY A 100 -13.67 -7.33 14.88
C GLY A 100 -12.17 -7.31 14.57
N SER A 101 -11.68 -8.31 13.84
CA SER A 101 -10.26 -8.36 13.42
C SER A 101 -9.88 -7.18 12.53
N ALA A 102 -10.72 -6.79 11.57
CA ALA A 102 -10.44 -5.65 10.70
C ALA A 102 -10.47 -4.31 11.48
N GLY A 103 -11.41 -4.17 12.41
CA GLY A 103 -11.51 -3.02 13.30
C GLY A 103 -10.30 -2.91 14.22
N ALA A 104 -9.80 -4.03 14.77
CA ALA A 104 -8.60 -4.06 15.58
C ALA A 104 -7.37 -3.58 14.77
N GLN A 105 -7.23 -4.04 13.53
CA GLN A 105 -6.17 -3.56 12.64
C GLN A 105 -6.25 -2.06 12.36
N ALA A 106 -7.46 -1.53 12.14
CA ALA A 106 -7.66 -0.10 11.94
C ALA A 106 -7.28 0.68 13.21
N VAL A 107 -7.73 0.25 14.39
CA VAL A 107 -7.39 0.88 15.67
C VAL A 107 -5.87 0.88 15.90
N SER A 108 -5.20 -0.28 15.77
CA SER A 108 -3.76 -0.41 16.05
C SER A 108 -2.89 0.55 15.24
N ARG A 109 -3.24 0.82 13.97
CA ARG A 109 -2.48 1.75 13.11
C ARG A 109 -2.47 3.18 13.63
N HIS A 110 -3.47 3.52 14.44
CA HIS A 110 -3.68 4.87 14.95
C HIS A 110 -3.31 5.05 16.42
N LEU A 111 -2.94 3.98 17.13
CA LEU A 111 -2.46 4.07 18.51
C LEU A 111 -1.06 4.68 18.57
N ARG A 112 -0.82 5.52 19.58
CA ARG A 112 0.47 6.12 19.95
C ARG A 112 0.59 6.12 21.47
N SER A 113 1.82 6.09 21.98
CA SER A 113 2.07 6.13 23.43
C SER A 113 1.44 7.38 24.07
N GLY A 114 0.84 7.21 25.25
CA GLY A 114 0.15 8.27 25.98
C GLY A 114 -1.27 8.58 25.51
N MET A 115 -1.79 7.88 24.49
CA MET A 115 -3.15 8.14 23.98
C MET A 115 -4.25 7.58 24.90
N THR A 116 -5.37 8.30 24.91
CA THR A 116 -6.64 7.83 25.46
C THR A 116 -7.59 7.40 24.35
N LEU A 117 -7.95 6.12 24.32
CA LEU A 117 -8.90 5.51 23.40
C LEU A 117 -10.29 5.41 24.04
N ALA A 118 -11.29 6.07 23.47
CA ALA A 118 -12.68 5.86 23.88
C ALA A 118 -13.30 4.71 23.09
N VAL A 119 -13.99 3.81 23.77
CA VAL A 119 -14.66 2.66 23.15
C VAL A 119 -16.14 2.62 23.50
N SER A 120 -16.96 2.36 22.48
CA SER A 120 -18.38 2.05 22.68
C SER A 120 -18.59 0.58 23.02
N TRP A 121 -19.80 0.06 22.83
CA TRP A 121 -20.16 -1.29 23.24
C TRP A 121 -20.98 -2.00 22.18
N GLY A 122 -21.31 -3.26 22.46
CA GLY A 122 -22.01 -4.11 21.52
C GLY A 122 -21.13 -5.23 20.96
N ARG A 123 -21.77 -6.16 20.27
CA ARG A 123 -21.14 -7.38 19.76
C ARG A 123 -19.89 -7.08 18.92
N THR A 124 -19.96 -6.07 18.04
CA THR A 124 -18.83 -5.68 17.19
C THR A 124 -17.69 -5.07 17.99
N MET A 125 -17.95 -4.20 18.97
CA MET A 125 -16.90 -3.61 19.80
C MET A 125 -16.23 -4.64 20.70
N HIS A 126 -17.00 -5.58 21.25
CA HIS A 126 -16.46 -6.71 21.97
C HIS A 126 -15.55 -7.58 21.08
N ALA A 127 -15.94 -7.82 19.82
CA ALA A 127 -15.11 -8.54 18.86
C ALA A 127 -13.83 -7.77 18.46
N VAL A 128 -13.90 -6.44 18.33
CA VAL A 128 -12.71 -5.58 18.13
C VAL A 128 -11.78 -5.71 19.32
N ALA A 129 -12.29 -5.51 20.54
CA ALA A 129 -11.53 -5.66 21.78
C ALA A 129 -10.86 -7.04 21.89
N ALA A 130 -11.59 -8.11 21.59
CA ALA A 130 -11.09 -9.48 21.60
C ALA A 130 -10.02 -9.78 20.53
N ALA A 131 -9.95 -8.97 19.47
CA ALA A 131 -8.97 -9.12 18.39
C ALA A 131 -7.77 -8.16 18.53
N MET A 132 -7.76 -7.28 19.53
CA MET A 132 -6.60 -6.44 19.82
C MET A 132 -5.42 -7.28 20.31
N GLU A 133 -4.23 -6.84 19.92
CA GLU A 133 -2.93 -7.37 20.35
C GLU A 133 -2.07 -6.20 20.82
N ALA A 134 -1.35 -6.40 21.93
CA ALA A 134 -0.44 -5.39 22.47
C ALA A 134 0.77 -5.22 21.55
N ASP A 135 1.12 -3.96 21.25
CA ASP A 135 2.41 -3.61 20.66
C ASP A 135 3.37 -3.27 21.80
N GLY A 136 4.45 -4.05 21.94
CA GLY A 136 5.44 -3.88 23.01
C GLY A 136 6.16 -2.52 23.03
N ASN A 137 6.02 -1.72 21.98
CA ASN A 137 6.58 -0.37 21.88
C ASN A 137 5.65 0.73 22.41
N LEU A 138 4.35 0.46 22.56
CA LEU A 138 3.38 1.43 23.07
C LEU A 138 3.38 1.46 24.60
N ARG A 139 3.32 2.66 25.17
CA ARG A 139 3.32 2.90 26.62
C ARG A 139 2.24 3.90 27.01
N ASP A 140 1.82 3.86 28.27
CA ASP A 140 0.92 4.85 28.87
C ASP A 140 -0.44 4.99 28.15
N LEU A 141 -0.96 3.90 27.59
CA LEU A 141 -2.28 3.89 26.97
C LEU A 141 -3.38 3.89 28.04
N SER A 142 -4.48 4.59 27.75
CA SER A 142 -5.72 4.51 28.52
C SER A 142 -6.90 4.16 27.62
N VAL A 143 -7.84 3.37 28.14
CA VAL A 143 -9.09 3.02 27.46
C VAL A 143 -10.26 3.49 28.32
N VAL A 144 -11.15 4.29 27.75
CA VAL A 144 -12.30 4.90 28.44
C VAL A 144 -13.64 4.50 27.81
N GLN A 145 -14.68 4.32 28.62
CA GLN A 145 -16.03 4.04 28.12
C GLN A 145 -16.63 5.30 27.47
N THR A 146 -17.40 5.14 26.39
CA THR A 146 -18.16 6.26 25.79
C THR A 146 -19.49 6.57 26.48
N THR A 147 -19.99 5.65 27.31
CA THR A 147 -21.26 5.75 28.05
C THR A 147 -21.14 5.09 29.42
N GLY A 148 -22.07 5.38 30.32
CA GLY A 148 -22.26 4.63 31.56
C GLY A 148 -22.63 3.15 31.33
N GLY A 149 -22.70 2.38 32.42
CA GLY A 149 -23.02 0.95 32.38
C GLY A 149 -24.46 0.66 31.94
N THR A 150 -24.65 -0.38 31.13
CA THR A 150 -25.98 -0.88 30.73
C THR A 150 -26.45 -2.00 31.65
N THR A 151 -27.64 -2.55 31.39
CA THR A 151 -28.10 -3.74 32.14
C THR A 151 -27.17 -4.93 31.89
N GLY A 152 -27.02 -5.81 32.89
CA GLY A 152 -26.23 -7.05 32.81
C GLY A 152 -26.88 -8.17 31.99
N ARG A 153 -27.77 -7.84 31.05
CA ARG A 153 -28.49 -8.82 30.21
C ARG A 153 -27.67 -9.33 29.03
N VAL A 154 -26.51 -8.72 28.79
CA VAL A 154 -25.64 -9.00 27.64
C VAL A 154 -24.19 -9.04 28.07
N ASP A 155 -23.38 -9.86 27.40
CA ASP A 155 -21.95 -10.03 27.71
C ASP A 155 -21.07 -8.89 27.16
N PHE A 156 -21.63 -8.05 26.29
CA PHE A 156 -20.95 -6.97 25.59
C PHE A 156 -21.33 -5.58 26.15
N THR A 157 -21.34 -5.45 27.48
CA THR A 157 -21.59 -4.16 28.15
C THR A 157 -20.48 -3.13 27.84
N PRO A 158 -20.74 -1.82 28.02
CA PRO A 158 -19.71 -0.79 27.94
C PRO A 158 -18.46 -1.10 28.77
N GLU A 159 -18.65 -1.54 30.01
CA GLU A 159 -17.56 -1.93 30.90
C GLU A 159 -16.80 -3.14 30.37
N ALA A 160 -17.49 -4.19 29.93
CA ALA A 160 -16.86 -5.40 29.41
C ALA A 160 -16.02 -5.12 28.16
N CYS A 161 -16.52 -4.30 27.24
CA CYS A 161 -15.77 -3.92 26.03
C CYS A 161 -14.53 -3.10 26.37
N ALA A 162 -14.67 -2.09 27.24
CA ALA A 162 -13.56 -1.23 27.65
C ALA A 162 -12.50 -2.00 28.46
N ARG A 163 -12.92 -2.89 29.35
CA ARG A 163 -11.99 -3.72 30.13
C ARG A 163 -11.23 -4.69 29.25
N LEU A 164 -11.93 -5.45 28.41
CA LEU A 164 -11.29 -6.41 27.51
C LEU A 164 -10.28 -5.72 26.58
N MET A 165 -10.63 -4.56 26.03
CA MET A 165 -9.72 -3.80 25.16
C MET A 165 -8.51 -3.28 25.92
N ALA A 166 -8.70 -2.78 27.15
CA ALA A 166 -7.60 -2.34 28.01
C ALA A 166 -6.63 -3.48 28.33
N ASP A 167 -7.16 -4.64 28.71
CA ASP A 167 -6.36 -5.82 29.04
C ASP A 167 -5.54 -6.30 27.84
N ARG A 168 -6.12 -6.25 26.62
CA ARG A 168 -5.41 -6.63 25.38
C ARG A 168 -4.33 -5.64 24.94
N LEU A 169 -4.43 -4.39 25.39
CA LEU A 169 -3.50 -3.32 25.02
C LEU A 169 -2.48 -2.99 26.13
N ASP A 170 -2.51 -3.72 27.25
CA ASP A 170 -1.75 -3.38 28.47
C ASP A 170 -1.99 -1.91 28.89
N ALA A 171 -3.25 -1.48 28.79
CA ALA A 171 -3.68 -0.10 28.99
C ALA A 171 -4.46 0.06 30.30
N ARG A 172 -4.49 1.28 30.85
CA ARG A 172 -5.32 1.62 32.00
C ARG A 172 -6.80 1.71 31.57
N CYS A 173 -7.68 0.97 32.23
CA CYS A 173 -9.13 1.10 32.01
C CYS A 173 -9.74 2.20 32.88
N ILE A 174 -10.43 3.17 32.26
CA ILE A 174 -11.16 4.26 32.90
C ILE A 174 -12.68 4.00 32.74
N PRO A 175 -13.39 3.64 33.81
CA PRO A 175 -14.82 3.38 33.73
C PRO A 175 -15.65 4.67 33.78
N ILE A 176 -16.93 4.59 33.39
CA ILE A 176 -17.95 5.57 33.77
C ILE A 176 -18.82 4.91 34.85
N SER A 177 -18.61 5.29 36.10
CA SER A 177 -19.24 4.72 37.30
C SER A 177 -20.67 5.21 37.52
N ALA A 178 -21.48 5.19 36.46
CA ALA A 178 -22.88 5.61 36.45
C ALA A 178 -23.69 4.76 35.47
N PRO A 179 -25.03 4.66 35.63
CA PRO A 179 -25.89 4.05 34.62
C PRO A 179 -25.84 4.82 33.29
N ALA A 180 -25.89 4.10 32.16
CA ALA A 180 -25.97 4.70 30.83
C ALA A 180 -27.21 5.59 30.69
N LEU A 181 -28.37 5.09 31.13
CA LEU A 181 -29.64 5.79 31.10
C LEU A 181 -30.20 5.91 32.51
N VAL A 182 -30.57 7.13 32.92
CA VAL A 182 -31.22 7.38 34.20
C VAL A 182 -32.67 7.79 34.05
N SER A 183 -33.42 7.83 35.16
CA SER A 183 -34.86 8.05 35.13
C SER A 183 -35.27 9.44 34.64
N THR A 184 -34.49 10.48 34.95
CA THR A 184 -34.81 11.88 34.65
C THR A 184 -33.55 12.71 34.35
N ARG A 185 -33.73 13.85 33.67
CA ARG A 185 -32.67 14.83 33.46
C ARG A 185 -32.06 15.33 34.76
N ALA A 186 -32.86 15.54 35.80
CA ALA A 186 -32.38 15.99 37.10
C ALA A 186 -31.39 14.98 37.70
N VAL A 187 -31.71 13.68 37.66
CA VAL A 187 -30.80 12.62 38.14
C VAL A 187 -29.50 12.60 37.33
N ARG A 188 -29.58 12.80 36.00
CA ARG A 188 -28.41 12.87 35.13
C ARG A 188 -27.50 14.01 35.55
N ASP A 189 -28.07 15.21 35.69
CA ASP A 189 -27.33 16.42 36.03
C ASP A 189 -26.72 16.32 37.45
N THR A 190 -27.43 15.72 38.41
CA THR A 190 -26.89 15.42 39.75
C THR A 190 -25.71 14.44 39.69
N LEU A 191 -25.84 13.32 38.99
CA LEU A 191 -24.74 12.34 38.87
C LEU A 191 -23.53 12.93 38.15
N LEU A 192 -23.73 13.75 37.12
CA LEU A 192 -22.64 14.44 36.44
C LEU A 192 -21.92 15.48 37.33
N SER A 193 -22.55 15.93 38.42
CA SER A 193 -21.93 16.83 39.40
C SER A 193 -21.12 16.12 40.48
N GLU A 194 -21.24 14.80 40.60
CA GLU A 194 -20.42 14.00 41.53
C GLU A 194 -18.97 13.95 41.05
N GLY A 195 -18.01 14.26 41.93
CA GLY A 195 -16.62 14.47 41.55
C GLY A 195 -15.98 13.30 40.78
N VAL A 196 -16.29 12.06 41.15
CA VAL A 196 -15.77 10.85 40.47
C VAL A 196 -16.31 10.73 39.05
N ILE A 197 -17.60 11.00 38.84
CA ILE A 197 -18.23 10.90 37.52
C ILE A 197 -17.77 12.07 36.65
N ALA A 198 -17.69 13.28 37.21
CA ALA A 198 -17.19 14.46 36.51
C ALA A 198 -15.77 14.24 35.98
N GLU A 199 -14.85 13.70 36.80
CA GLU A 199 -13.48 13.35 36.40
C GLU A 199 -13.47 12.34 35.24
N GLN A 200 -14.26 11.27 35.33
CA GLN A 200 -14.34 10.23 34.29
C GLN A 200 -14.89 10.79 32.96
N ILE A 201 -15.89 11.66 33.02
CA ILE A 201 -16.44 12.35 31.84
C ILE A 201 -15.42 13.34 31.25
N GLU A 202 -14.62 14.00 32.08
CA GLU A 202 -13.52 14.86 31.62
C GLU A 202 -12.44 14.05 30.88
N GLN A 203 -12.09 12.86 31.39
CA GLN A 203 -11.16 11.93 30.72
C GLN A 203 -11.72 11.45 29.37
N LEU A 204 -12.99 11.06 29.32
CA LEU A 204 -13.69 10.77 28.06
C LEU A 204 -13.66 11.97 27.10
N GLY A 205 -13.85 13.18 27.64
CA GLY A 205 -13.76 14.44 26.91
C GLY A 205 -12.36 14.76 26.37
N ARG A 206 -11.31 14.04 26.79
CA ARG A 206 -9.94 14.15 26.29
C ARG A 206 -9.51 13.01 25.37
N ALA A 207 -10.40 12.04 25.09
CA ALA A 207 -10.06 10.93 24.22
C ALA A 207 -9.55 11.41 22.85
N ASP A 208 -8.40 10.88 22.44
CA ASP A 208 -7.73 11.20 21.19
C ASP A 208 -8.36 10.47 20.00
N CYS A 209 -8.80 9.24 20.25
CA CYS A 209 -9.42 8.36 19.27
C CYS A 209 -10.68 7.75 19.86
N ILE A 210 -11.74 7.65 19.06
CA ILE A 210 -12.99 7.00 19.44
C ILE A 210 -13.29 5.87 18.47
N VAL A 211 -13.37 4.64 18.99
CA VAL A 211 -13.82 3.47 18.24
C VAL A 211 -15.23 3.09 18.64
N PHE A 212 -16.13 3.00 17.65
CA PHE A 212 -17.53 2.73 17.93
C PHE A 212 -18.24 1.86 16.89
N GLY A 213 -19.29 1.18 17.34
CA GLY A 213 -20.21 0.45 16.49
C GLY A 213 -21.42 1.29 16.11
N VAL A 214 -22.08 0.92 15.02
CA VAL A 214 -23.36 1.51 14.60
C VAL A 214 -24.49 0.50 14.83
N SER A 215 -25.57 0.96 15.46
CA SER A 215 -26.76 0.15 15.73
C SER A 215 -27.94 0.58 14.85
N SER A 216 -28.67 -0.39 14.31
CA SER A 216 -30.01 -0.17 13.77
C SER A 216 -31.03 -0.08 14.92
N LEU A 217 -32.29 0.26 14.60
CA LEU A 217 -33.40 0.34 15.57
C LEU A 217 -34.24 -0.94 15.66
N ARG A 218 -33.81 -2.01 14.99
CA ARG A 218 -34.50 -3.30 15.03
C ARG A 218 -34.58 -3.82 16.47
N PRO A 219 -35.63 -4.56 16.85
CA PRO A 219 -35.77 -5.09 18.21
C PRO A 219 -34.57 -5.92 18.68
N GLU A 220 -33.88 -6.58 17.75
CA GLU A 220 -32.76 -7.49 18.04
C GLU A 220 -31.40 -6.77 18.11
N SER A 221 -31.41 -5.44 17.91
CA SER A 221 -30.22 -4.61 17.97
C SER A 221 -29.70 -4.46 19.40
N THR A 222 -28.39 -4.19 19.52
CA THR A 222 -27.72 -3.91 20.79
C THR A 222 -28.45 -2.86 21.61
N LEU A 223 -29.05 -1.88 20.95
CA LEU A 223 -29.76 -0.77 21.57
C LEU A 223 -30.95 -1.24 22.44
N HIS A 224 -31.74 -2.21 21.98
CA HIS A 224 -32.88 -2.76 22.74
C HIS A 224 -32.44 -3.81 23.76
N VAL A 225 -31.57 -4.74 23.35
CA VAL A 225 -31.18 -5.86 24.24
C VAL A 225 -30.30 -5.43 25.41
N SER A 226 -29.59 -4.31 25.30
CA SER A 226 -28.79 -3.73 26.39
C SER A 226 -29.64 -2.98 27.44
N GLY A 227 -30.90 -2.69 27.12
CA GLY A 227 -31.80 -1.93 28.00
C GLY A 227 -31.60 -0.41 27.94
N LEU A 228 -30.93 0.12 26.92
CA LEU A 228 -30.75 1.57 26.74
C LEU A 228 -32.05 2.26 26.28
N ILE A 229 -32.98 1.52 25.67
CA ILE A 229 -34.26 2.04 25.20
C ILE A 229 -35.37 1.53 26.12
N ASP A 230 -35.84 2.42 26.99
CA ASP A 230 -37.01 2.17 27.85
C ASP A 230 -38.33 2.49 27.11
N GLU A 231 -39.45 2.17 27.75
CA GLU A 231 -40.78 2.39 27.16
C GLU A 231 -41.06 3.88 26.88
N ALA A 232 -40.57 4.78 27.73
CA ALA A 232 -40.73 6.21 27.56
C ALA A 232 -40.01 6.72 26.31
N VAL A 233 -38.84 6.17 25.96
CA VAL A 233 -38.17 6.50 24.70
C VAL A 233 -38.94 5.94 23.50
N ARG A 234 -39.42 4.69 23.56
CA ARG A 234 -40.12 4.05 22.44
C ARG A 234 -41.44 4.71 22.07
N GLN A 235 -42.19 5.16 23.08
CA GLN A 235 -43.50 5.79 22.86
C GLN A 235 -43.40 7.28 22.51
N HIS A 236 -42.20 7.86 22.55
CA HIS A 236 -42.01 9.27 22.24
C HIS A 236 -42.21 9.52 20.74
N GLN A 237 -42.91 10.61 20.40
CA GLN A 237 -43.30 10.94 19.02
C GLN A 237 -42.13 11.07 18.04
N THR A 238 -40.95 11.47 18.51
CA THR A 238 -39.75 11.65 17.67
C THR A 238 -38.97 10.35 17.45
N PHE A 239 -39.28 9.27 18.17
CA PHE A 239 -38.55 8.00 18.02
C PHE A 239 -38.71 7.42 16.62
N SER A 240 -39.83 7.66 15.95
CA SER A 240 -40.07 7.24 14.56
C SER A 240 -39.18 7.94 13.52
N ASP A 241 -38.59 9.08 13.87
CA ASP A 241 -37.71 9.85 12.97
C ASP A 241 -36.29 9.28 12.96
N ALA A 242 -35.93 8.51 13.98
CA ALA A 242 -34.63 7.89 14.09
C ALA A 242 -34.48 6.72 13.10
N VAL A 243 -33.28 6.57 12.55
CA VAL A 243 -32.93 5.42 11.69
C VAL A 243 -31.78 4.58 12.27
N GLY A 244 -31.08 5.11 13.27
CA GLY A 244 -29.95 4.44 13.89
C GLY A 244 -29.51 5.06 15.20
N SER A 245 -28.52 4.43 15.81
CA SER A 245 -27.82 4.95 16.99
C SER A 245 -26.30 4.86 16.84
N VAL A 246 -25.65 5.92 17.28
CA VAL A 246 -24.20 6.08 17.40
C VAL A 246 -23.89 6.42 18.85
N ILE A 247 -22.98 5.70 19.50
CA ILE A 247 -22.59 5.90 20.92
C ILE A 247 -23.79 6.04 21.90
N GLY A 248 -24.91 5.36 21.63
CA GLY A 248 -26.13 5.45 22.44
C GLY A 248 -27.05 6.63 22.15
N ARG A 249 -26.72 7.47 21.17
CA ARG A 249 -27.50 8.64 20.75
C ARG A 249 -28.26 8.31 19.47
N LEU A 250 -29.50 8.77 19.34
CA LEU A 250 -30.35 8.53 18.17
C LEU A 250 -30.07 9.57 17.07
N ILE A 251 -30.05 9.11 15.82
CA ILE A 251 -29.86 9.97 14.64
C ILE A 251 -30.92 9.67 13.58
N ASP A 252 -31.32 10.72 12.86
CA ASP A 252 -32.28 10.65 11.75
C ASP A 252 -31.59 10.24 10.43
N SER A 253 -32.36 10.11 9.36
CA SER A 253 -31.85 9.74 8.02
C SER A 253 -30.82 10.71 7.42
N ARG A 254 -30.74 11.95 7.93
CA ARG A 254 -29.80 13.00 7.53
C ARG A 254 -28.59 13.07 8.46
N GLY A 255 -28.51 12.19 9.47
CA GLY A 255 -27.46 12.21 10.48
C GLY A 255 -27.62 13.32 11.51
N GLN A 256 -28.79 13.95 11.61
CA GLN A 256 -29.07 14.92 12.66
C GLN A 256 -29.47 14.19 13.95
N PRO A 257 -29.11 14.72 15.13
CA PRO A 257 -29.60 14.19 16.41
C PRO A 257 -31.13 14.19 16.45
N VAL A 258 -31.71 13.12 16.99
CA VAL A 258 -33.15 13.05 17.25
C VAL A 258 -33.42 13.46 18.69
N ASP A 259 -34.02 14.63 18.87
CA ASP A 259 -34.37 15.16 20.17
C ASP A 259 -35.43 14.28 20.85
N GLY A 260 -35.22 13.97 22.12
CA GLY A 260 -36.15 13.14 22.87
C GLY A 260 -35.72 12.85 24.31
N PRO A 261 -36.50 12.05 25.05
CA PRO A 261 -36.25 11.75 26.45
C PRO A 261 -34.95 10.95 26.66
N LEU A 262 -34.39 10.32 25.62
CA LEU A 262 -33.11 9.62 25.71
C LEU A 262 -31.95 10.60 25.92
N ASP A 263 -31.85 11.64 25.10
CA ASP A 263 -30.71 12.58 25.10
C ASP A 263 -30.58 13.34 26.43
N ALA A 264 -31.74 13.73 26.98
CA ALA A 264 -31.83 14.41 28.26
C ALA A 264 -31.47 13.53 29.48
N ARG A 265 -31.38 12.21 29.32
CA ARG A 265 -31.23 11.24 30.42
C ARG A 265 -30.00 10.34 30.31
N ILE A 266 -29.34 10.31 29.16
CA ILE A 266 -28.15 9.47 28.95
C ILE A 266 -26.90 10.13 29.55
N ILE A 267 -26.05 9.32 30.20
CA ILE A 267 -24.73 9.70 30.73
C ILE A 267 -23.67 9.09 29.80
N GLY A 268 -22.98 9.95 29.06
CA GLY A 268 -21.98 9.55 28.08
C GLY A 268 -21.66 10.68 27.12
N LEU A 269 -20.81 10.39 26.14
CA LEU A 269 -20.33 11.38 25.18
C LEU A 269 -21.49 11.99 24.37
N PRO A 270 -21.59 13.33 24.29
CA PRO A 270 -22.51 14.00 23.36
C PRO A 270 -22.13 13.77 21.89
N LEU A 271 -23.10 13.76 20.98
CA LEU A 271 -22.83 13.65 19.52
C LEU A 271 -21.97 14.81 18.99
N ASP A 272 -22.19 16.02 19.51
CA ASP A 272 -21.40 17.19 19.14
C ASP A 272 -19.92 17.06 19.55
N ASP A 273 -19.67 16.44 20.71
CA ASP A 273 -18.32 16.14 21.15
C ASP A 273 -17.68 15.05 20.30
N LEU A 274 -18.44 14.01 19.92
CA LEU A 274 -17.98 13.00 18.97
C LEU A 274 -17.57 13.67 17.67
N LYS A 275 -18.44 14.48 17.06
CA LYS A 275 -18.19 15.15 15.77
C LYS A 275 -16.92 16.01 15.75
N ARG A 276 -16.57 16.64 16.88
CA ARG A 276 -15.35 17.48 17.01
C ARG A 276 -14.06 16.70 17.19
N ARG A 277 -14.09 15.39 17.43
CA ARG A 277 -12.86 14.60 17.63
C ARG A 277 -12.07 14.47 16.36
N LYS A 278 -10.75 14.41 16.53
CA LYS A 278 -9.79 14.29 15.43
C LYS A 278 -9.82 12.92 14.78
N GLN A 279 -10.23 11.88 15.50
CA GLN A 279 -10.21 10.52 14.98
C GLN A 279 -11.39 9.69 15.48
N LYS A 280 -12.24 9.30 14.53
CA LYS A 280 -13.52 8.63 14.77
C LYS A 280 -13.60 7.38 13.89
N ILE A 281 -13.39 6.21 14.49
CA ILE A 281 -13.35 4.91 13.80
C ILE A 281 -14.70 4.19 14.00
N ALA A 282 -15.50 4.11 12.94
CA ALA A 282 -16.73 3.35 12.91
C ALA A 282 -16.47 1.92 12.42
N VAL A 283 -16.87 0.91 13.19
CA VAL A 283 -16.82 -0.50 12.78
C VAL A 283 -18.23 -1.06 12.75
N ALA A 284 -18.78 -1.24 11.56
CA ALA A 284 -20.13 -1.73 11.38
C ALA A 284 -20.33 -2.35 9.99
N GLY A 285 -21.04 -3.47 9.94
CA GLY A 285 -21.44 -4.13 8.70
C GLY A 285 -22.70 -4.95 8.93
N SER A 286 -23.59 -4.89 7.94
CA SER A 286 -24.73 -5.74 7.63
C SER A 286 -25.71 -4.91 6.77
N VAL A 287 -26.38 -5.54 5.81
CA VAL A 287 -27.36 -4.87 4.94
C VAL A 287 -28.48 -4.18 5.73
N ASP A 288 -28.89 -4.77 6.87
CA ASP A 288 -29.93 -4.18 7.72
C ASP A 288 -29.51 -2.90 8.45
N LYS A 289 -28.20 -2.65 8.54
CA LYS A 289 -27.62 -1.47 9.18
C LYS A 289 -27.29 -0.35 8.20
N VAL A 290 -27.45 -0.56 6.90
CA VAL A 290 -27.15 0.44 5.86
C VAL A 290 -27.81 1.80 6.16
N PRO A 291 -29.09 1.92 6.54
CA PRO A 291 -29.69 3.23 6.85
C PRO A 291 -29.00 3.94 8.03
N ALA A 292 -28.64 3.20 9.07
CA ALA A 292 -27.99 3.72 10.27
C ALA A 292 -26.53 4.15 9.99
N ILE A 293 -25.80 3.32 9.25
CA ILE A 293 -24.41 3.64 8.86
C ILE A 293 -24.41 4.83 7.91
N LEU A 294 -25.32 4.89 6.93
CA LEU A 294 -25.45 6.03 6.02
C LEU A 294 -25.75 7.33 6.77
N ALA A 295 -26.67 7.31 7.74
CA ALA A 295 -26.93 8.44 8.61
C ALA A 295 -25.68 8.85 9.43
N THR A 296 -24.90 7.87 9.90
CA THR A 296 -23.65 8.12 10.63
C THR A 296 -22.64 8.90 9.77
N LEU A 297 -22.49 8.49 8.50
CA LEU A 297 -21.59 9.12 7.54
C LEU A 297 -22.08 10.53 7.16
N ARG A 298 -23.37 10.69 6.83
CA ARG A 298 -23.98 12.00 6.52
C ARG A 298 -23.87 12.99 7.68
N GLY A 299 -23.92 12.51 8.92
CA GLY A 299 -23.76 13.33 10.12
C GLY A 299 -22.33 13.80 10.39
N GLY A 300 -21.34 13.21 9.72
CA GLY A 300 -19.91 13.47 9.95
C GLY A 300 -19.39 12.87 11.26
N TYR A 301 -19.97 11.75 11.71
CA TYR A 301 -19.58 11.13 12.98
C TYR A 301 -18.45 10.11 12.86
N ALA A 302 -18.00 9.79 11.64
CA ALA A 302 -16.90 8.86 11.37
C ALA A 302 -15.92 9.48 10.37
N ASP A 303 -14.62 9.35 10.65
CA ASP A 303 -13.54 9.67 9.71
C ASP A 303 -13.03 8.40 9.03
N ILE A 304 -13.11 7.27 9.74
CA ILE A 304 -12.65 5.97 9.27
C ILE A 304 -13.80 4.99 9.37
N LEU A 305 -14.06 4.24 8.29
CA LEU A 305 -15.10 3.20 8.27
C LEU A 305 -14.50 1.82 8.00
N VAL A 306 -14.79 0.87 8.90
CA VAL A 306 -14.54 -0.55 8.69
C VAL A 306 -15.87 -1.27 8.49
N THR A 307 -16.06 -1.86 7.31
CA THR A 307 -17.32 -2.51 6.91
C THR A 307 -17.08 -3.71 5.99
N ASP A 308 -18.16 -4.35 5.51
CA ASP A 308 -18.11 -5.45 4.57
C ASP A 308 -18.65 -5.07 3.17
N ALA A 309 -18.33 -5.88 2.17
CA ALA A 309 -18.59 -5.55 0.76
C ALA A 309 -20.09 -5.32 0.42
N GLU A 310 -21.00 -6.14 0.95
CA GLU A 310 -22.44 -6.00 0.77
C GLU A 310 -22.96 -4.71 1.41
N THR A 311 -22.46 -4.37 2.60
CA THR A 311 -22.78 -3.10 3.27
C THR A 311 -22.23 -1.91 2.51
N ALA A 312 -20.95 -1.93 2.12
CA ALA A 312 -20.32 -0.87 1.32
C ALA A 312 -21.08 -0.60 0.01
N ASN A 313 -21.46 -1.67 -0.70
CA ASN A 313 -22.28 -1.58 -1.89
C ASN A 313 -23.68 -1.02 -1.59
N GLY A 314 -24.29 -1.43 -0.47
CA GLY A 314 -25.57 -0.90 0.00
C GLY A 314 -25.53 0.59 0.32
N LEU A 315 -24.45 1.07 0.95
CA LEU A 315 -24.24 2.49 1.28
C LEU A 315 -24.20 3.35 0.02
N LEU A 316 -23.38 2.97 -0.95
CA LEU A 316 -23.27 3.68 -2.23
C LEU A 316 -24.62 3.72 -2.95
N ARG A 317 -25.30 2.57 -3.08
CA ARG A 317 -26.61 2.49 -3.76
C ARG A 317 -27.69 3.31 -3.05
N ALA A 318 -27.73 3.26 -1.72
CA ALA A 318 -28.70 4.01 -0.93
C ALA A 318 -28.49 5.53 -1.02
N ASP A 319 -27.27 5.97 -1.35
CA ASP A 319 -26.94 7.37 -1.60
C ASP A 319 -26.92 7.74 -3.11
N GLY A 320 -27.48 6.87 -3.96
CA GLY A 320 -27.68 7.12 -5.39
C GLY A 320 -26.46 6.83 -6.27
N VAL A 321 -25.43 6.17 -5.74
CA VAL A 321 -24.21 5.80 -6.47
C VAL A 321 -24.26 4.34 -6.89
N GLU A 322 -24.22 4.09 -8.19
CA GLU A 322 -24.01 2.76 -8.78
C GLU A 322 -22.54 2.33 -8.56
N PRO A 323 -22.27 1.28 -7.76
CA PRO A 323 -20.90 0.87 -7.45
C PRO A 323 -20.22 0.31 -8.69
N ARG A 324 -19.09 0.89 -9.05
CA ARG A 324 -18.37 0.50 -10.27
C ARG A 324 -17.66 -0.83 -10.04
N PRO A 325 -17.80 -1.82 -10.94
CA PRO A 325 -17.02 -3.05 -10.85
C PRO A 325 -15.52 -2.71 -10.90
N PRO A 326 -14.66 -3.52 -10.24
CA PRO A 326 -13.23 -3.40 -10.44
C PRO A 326 -12.97 -3.54 -11.94
N ARG A 327 -12.38 -2.52 -12.56
CA ARG A 327 -12.09 -2.55 -14.01
C ARG A 327 -11.09 -3.68 -14.25
N PRO A 328 -11.42 -4.76 -15.00
CA PRO A 328 -10.39 -5.63 -15.55
C PRO A 328 -9.56 -4.75 -16.47
N GLY A 329 -8.23 -4.82 -16.33
CA GLY A 329 -7.28 -3.87 -16.89
C GLY A 329 -7.70 -3.31 -18.26
N SER A 330 -8.31 -2.13 -18.26
CA SER A 330 -8.36 -1.25 -19.44
C SER A 330 -8.74 0.18 -19.04
N ARG A 331 -7.86 1.06 -19.51
CA ARG A 331 -7.88 2.52 -19.68
C ARG A 331 -9.27 3.17 -19.85
N ARG A 332 -9.56 4.23 -19.06
CA ARG A 332 -9.89 5.59 -19.60
C ARG A 332 -10.11 6.69 -18.54
N ALA A 333 -9.50 7.84 -18.88
CA ALA A 333 -9.75 9.29 -18.69
C ALA A 333 -10.47 9.86 -17.44
N PRO A 334 -9.99 10.98 -16.85
CA PRO A 334 -10.71 11.74 -15.82
C PRO A 334 -11.57 12.90 -16.38
N PRO A 335 -12.63 13.30 -15.65
CA PRO A 335 -13.62 14.32 -16.05
C PRO A 335 -13.18 15.77 -15.76
N ALA A 336 -13.93 16.74 -16.32
CA ALA A 336 -13.71 18.17 -16.19
C ALA A 336 -14.12 18.74 -14.80
N PRO A 337 -13.41 19.73 -14.24
CA PRO A 337 -13.81 20.38 -12.99
C PRO A 337 -14.59 21.69 -13.20
N ALA A 338 -15.61 21.89 -12.38
CA ALA A 338 -16.27 23.18 -12.12
C ALA A 338 -15.74 23.80 -10.81
N ASP A 339 -15.63 25.13 -10.85
CA ASP A 339 -15.15 26.20 -9.95
C ASP A 339 -14.64 25.97 -8.50
N ALA A 340 -13.63 26.80 -8.19
CA ALA A 340 -12.68 26.86 -7.05
C ALA A 340 -13.21 27.56 -5.77
N SER A 341 -12.59 27.65 -4.57
CA SER A 341 -11.24 27.42 -3.96
C SER A 341 -11.35 27.70 -2.42
N PRO A 342 -10.29 27.72 -1.55
CA PRO A 342 -8.88 27.23 -1.62
C PRO A 342 -8.51 26.34 -0.37
N ALA A 343 -7.58 25.38 -0.34
CA ALA A 343 -6.46 24.99 -1.18
C ALA A 343 -6.42 23.44 -1.24
N GLY A 344 -6.67 22.88 -2.42
CA GLY A 344 -6.60 21.43 -2.68
C GLY A 344 -5.25 21.00 -3.27
N PRO A 345 -5.00 19.69 -3.43
CA PRO A 345 -3.75 19.17 -3.98
C PRO A 345 -3.51 19.74 -5.38
N ARG A 346 -2.35 20.37 -5.57
CA ARG A 346 -1.94 20.96 -6.85
C ARG A 346 -1.87 19.84 -7.90
N ARG A 347 -2.85 19.78 -8.80
CA ARG A 347 -2.81 18.92 -9.99
C ARG A 347 -1.65 19.36 -10.88
N ILE A 348 -0.63 18.53 -11.01
CA ILE A 348 0.57 18.84 -11.80
C ILE A 348 0.22 18.72 -13.29
N LYS A 349 0.32 19.84 -14.03
CA LYS A 349 0.15 19.87 -15.49
C LYS A 349 1.39 19.29 -16.17
N LYS A 350 1.20 18.47 -17.21
CA LYS A 350 2.27 17.78 -17.93
C LYS A 350 2.15 18.00 -19.43
N PHE A 351 3.29 18.09 -20.10
CA PHE A 351 3.37 18.17 -21.56
C PHE A 351 3.72 16.77 -22.10
N LEU A 352 2.70 15.94 -22.30
CA LEU A 352 2.80 14.55 -22.76
C LEU A 352 1.63 14.27 -23.70
N ASN A 353 1.84 13.50 -24.77
CA ASN A 353 0.74 13.04 -25.63
C ASN A 353 -0.10 12.00 -24.88
N ALA A 354 0.55 10.94 -24.41
CA ALA A 354 -0.03 9.89 -23.57
C ALA A 354 1.00 9.37 -22.56
N PRO A 355 0.64 9.22 -21.26
CA PRO A 355 1.58 8.79 -20.22
C PRO A 355 2.33 7.47 -20.51
N ARG A 356 1.62 6.49 -21.07
CA ARG A 356 2.15 5.17 -21.41
C ARG A 356 3.17 5.19 -22.56
N ASP A 357 3.09 6.20 -23.42
CA ASP A 357 3.98 6.36 -24.57
C ASP A 357 5.18 7.27 -24.19
N ALA A 358 5.21 7.84 -22.98
CA ALA A 358 6.17 8.87 -22.60
C ALA A 358 7.64 8.45 -22.75
N VAL A 359 7.98 7.21 -22.36
CA VAL A 359 9.35 6.69 -22.49
C VAL A 359 9.71 6.48 -23.97
N ASP A 360 8.81 5.87 -24.74
CA ASP A 360 9.05 5.56 -26.14
C ASP A 360 9.15 6.85 -26.98
N GLU A 361 8.27 7.83 -26.74
CA GLU A 361 8.32 9.15 -27.39
C GLU A 361 9.59 9.93 -27.01
N ALA A 362 10.02 9.86 -25.74
CA ALA A 362 11.27 10.48 -25.31
C ALA A 362 12.49 9.87 -26.02
N LEU A 363 12.53 8.53 -26.15
CA LEU A 363 13.61 7.82 -26.85
C LEU A 363 13.58 8.08 -28.36
N GLN A 364 12.40 8.11 -28.98
CA GLN A 364 12.23 8.52 -30.39
C GLN A 364 12.76 9.94 -30.61
N GLY A 365 12.43 10.87 -29.71
CA GLY A 365 12.95 12.24 -29.73
C GLY A 365 14.47 12.29 -29.58
N ALA A 366 15.05 11.49 -28.68
CA ALA A 366 16.50 11.40 -28.51
C ALA A 366 17.20 10.84 -29.76
N LEU A 367 16.67 9.78 -30.36
CA LEU A 367 17.20 9.20 -31.60
C LEU A 367 17.14 10.19 -32.78
N ALA A 368 16.03 10.94 -32.90
CA ALA A 368 15.88 11.96 -33.92
C ALA A 368 16.81 13.18 -33.71
N SER A 369 17.05 13.55 -32.45
CA SER A 369 17.88 14.70 -32.09
C SER A 369 19.37 14.40 -32.15
N TYR A 370 19.77 13.16 -31.90
CA TYR A 370 21.18 12.74 -31.78
C TYR A 370 21.54 11.53 -32.68
N PRO A 371 21.22 11.53 -33.99
CA PRO A 371 21.47 10.40 -34.87
C PRO A 371 22.97 10.11 -35.07
N GLY A 372 23.84 11.11 -34.84
CA GLY A 372 25.29 10.94 -34.86
C GLY A 372 25.90 10.33 -33.60
N HIS A 373 25.09 10.14 -32.54
CA HIS A 373 25.51 9.59 -31.26
C HIS A 373 24.81 8.28 -30.89
N LEU A 374 23.54 8.11 -31.26
CA LEU A 374 22.71 6.96 -30.86
C LEU A 374 22.11 6.26 -32.07
N ARG A 375 21.99 4.93 -31.98
CA ARG A 375 21.27 4.08 -32.92
C ARG A 375 20.48 3.01 -32.16
N ALA A 376 19.24 2.76 -32.58
CA ALA A 376 18.44 1.65 -32.06
C ALA A 376 18.91 0.30 -32.61
N LEU A 377 18.85 -0.73 -31.77
CA LEU A 377 19.17 -2.11 -32.14
C LEU A 377 17.93 -2.91 -32.55
N ASP A 378 16.75 -2.46 -32.14
CA ASP A 378 15.46 -3.11 -32.39
C ASP A 378 14.36 -2.06 -32.64
N ASP A 379 13.18 -2.53 -33.04
CA ASP A 379 12.00 -1.69 -33.28
C ASP A 379 11.41 -1.10 -31.99
N SER A 380 11.77 -1.64 -30.82
CA SER A 380 11.32 -1.11 -29.53
C SER A 380 11.98 0.23 -29.20
N GLY A 381 13.16 0.50 -29.76
CA GLY A 381 13.93 1.72 -29.49
C GLY A 381 14.50 1.80 -28.07
N ARG A 382 14.45 0.71 -27.30
CA ARG A 382 14.88 0.64 -25.90
C ARG A 382 16.24 -0.02 -25.69
N SER A 383 16.76 -0.65 -26.73
CA SER A 383 18.11 -1.20 -26.78
C SER A 383 18.91 -0.31 -27.73
N LEU A 384 19.82 0.50 -27.20
CA LEU A 384 20.51 1.54 -27.96
C LEU A 384 22.03 1.35 -27.91
N VAL A 385 22.70 1.72 -28.99
CA VAL A 385 24.15 1.66 -29.13
C VAL A 385 24.70 3.00 -29.60
N SER A 386 25.97 3.27 -29.31
CA SER A 386 26.72 4.36 -29.92
C SER A 386 26.63 4.28 -31.45
N ALA A 387 26.28 5.40 -32.10
CA ALA A 387 26.27 5.50 -33.56
C ALA A 387 27.68 5.44 -34.17
N ARG A 388 28.72 5.72 -33.37
CA ARG A 388 30.11 5.50 -33.77
C ARG A 388 30.49 4.06 -33.48
N ASP A 389 31.02 3.39 -34.48
CA ASP A 389 31.53 2.04 -34.34
C ASP A 389 32.68 1.97 -33.35
N LYS A 390 32.58 0.96 -32.50
CA LYS A 390 33.59 0.61 -31.51
C LYS A 390 34.79 -0.06 -32.19
N ALA A 391 36.01 0.34 -31.82
CA ALA A 391 37.24 -0.28 -32.32
C ALA A 391 37.33 -1.78 -31.96
N ALA A 392 37.92 -2.58 -32.85
CA ALA A 392 38.21 -3.99 -32.58
C ALA A 392 39.13 -4.14 -31.36
N GLY A 393 38.83 -5.09 -30.48
CA GLY A 393 39.63 -5.33 -29.26
C GLY A 393 39.44 -4.29 -28.14
N LYS A 394 38.54 -3.31 -28.28
CA LYS A 394 38.12 -2.46 -27.15
C LYS A 394 37.18 -3.25 -26.22
N VAL A 395 37.26 -3.03 -24.90
CA VAL A 395 36.31 -3.57 -23.90
C VAL A 395 34.93 -2.92 -24.10
N GLY A 396 33.84 -3.68 -24.09
CA GLY A 396 32.50 -3.11 -24.27
C GLY A 396 31.92 -2.64 -22.96
N ILE A 397 31.44 -1.41 -22.91
CA ILE A 397 30.78 -0.86 -21.73
C ILE A 397 29.27 -0.86 -21.96
N VAL A 398 28.53 -1.63 -21.16
CA VAL A 398 27.06 -1.68 -21.21
C VAL A 398 26.50 -1.14 -19.90
N ILE A 399 25.56 -0.21 -20.02
CA ILE A 399 24.87 0.41 -18.88
C ILE A 399 23.36 0.24 -19.06
N GLY A 400 22.58 0.55 -18.03
CA GLY A 400 21.12 0.57 -18.18
C GLY A 400 20.38 0.52 -16.86
N GLY A 401 19.07 0.70 -16.98
CA GLY A 401 18.14 0.79 -15.85
C GLY A 401 16.83 1.44 -16.26
N GLY A 402 16.02 1.81 -15.27
CA GLY A 402 14.73 2.46 -15.50
C GLY A 402 14.86 3.87 -16.09
N ALA A 403 13.86 4.27 -16.88
CA ALA A 403 13.69 5.65 -17.34
C ALA A 403 13.25 6.58 -16.19
N GLY A 404 13.26 7.89 -16.40
CA GLY A 404 12.89 8.89 -15.39
C GLY A 404 14.08 9.45 -14.60
N HIS A 405 15.30 9.06 -14.94
CA HIS A 405 16.55 9.55 -14.36
C HIS A 405 17.39 10.35 -15.37
N GLU A 406 16.77 10.86 -16.44
CA GLU A 406 17.47 11.50 -17.54
C GLU A 406 18.35 12.66 -17.02
N PRO A 407 19.63 12.74 -17.42
CA PRO A 407 20.25 12.04 -18.55
C PRO A 407 20.73 10.60 -18.26
N CYS A 408 20.62 10.06 -17.05
CA CYS A 408 20.96 8.67 -16.77
C CYS A 408 19.87 7.72 -17.28
N PHE A 409 20.14 6.58 -17.91
CA PHE A 409 21.44 6.08 -18.41
C PHE A 409 21.72 6.53 -19.86
N LEU A 410 20.67 6.88 -20.60
CA LEU A 410 20.66 7.19 -22.04
C LEU A 410 21.74 8.19 -22.48
N GLY A 411 21.89 9.29 -21.75
CA GLY A 411 22.78 10.40 -22.06
C GLY A 411 24.27 10.10 -21.87
N PHE A 412 24.62 8.89 -21.38
CA PHE A 412 26.00 8.47 -21.17
C PHE A 412 26.49 7.43 -22.18
N VAL A 413 25.84 7.33 -23.34
CA VAL A 413 26.32 6.53 -24.48
C VAL A 413 27.14 7.39 -25.44
N GLY A 414 28.35 6.94 -25.76
CA GLY A 414 29.24 7.62 -26.70
C GLY A 414 30.72 7.37 -26.44
N THR A 415 31.57 8.02 -27.24
CA THR A 415 33.04 7.86 -27.18
C THR A 415 33.59 8.15 -25.78
N GLY A 416 34.34 7.20 -25.22
CA GLY A 416 34.91 7.32 -23.87
C GLY A 416 33.87 7.35 -22.74
N LEU A 417 32.66 6.85 -22.98
CA LEU A 417 31.60 6.57 -22.00
C LEU A 417 31.08 5.12 -22.25
N ALA A 418 29.76 4.89 -22.24
CA ALA A 418 29.19 3.58 -22.57
C ALA A 418 29.07 3.34 -24.08
N ASP A 419 29.22 2.09 -24.51
CA ASP A 419 29.04 1.69 -25.91
C ASP A 419 27.56 1.36 -26.20
N ALA A 420 26.82 0.84 -25.22
CA ALA A 420 25.40 0.52 -25.35
C ALA A 420 24.61 0.76 -24.05
N VAL A 421 23.30 0.97 -24.18
CA VAL A 421 22.36 1.16 -23.06
C VAL A 421 21.04 0.41 -23.29
N ALA A 422 20.61 -0.31 -22.26
CA ALA A 422 19.27 -0.87 -22.17
C ALA A 422 18.38 0.01 -21.29
N VAL A 423 17.23 0.43 -21.81
CA VAL A 423 16.30 1.35 -21.14
C VAL A 423 15.00 0.63 -20.76
N GLY A 424 14.71 0.60 -19.46
CA GLY A 424 13.48 0.04 -18.91
C GLY A 424 12.30 1.01 -18.92
N ASN A 425 11.23 0.66 -18.22
CA ASN A 425 10.13 1.59 -17.96
C ASN A 425 10.53 2.61 -16.87
N VAL A 426 9.68 3.60 -16.62
CA VAL A 426 9.96 4.60 -15.57
C VAL A 426 10.18 3.88 -14.24
N PHE A 427 11.38 4.02 -13.67
CA PHE A 427 11.82 3.39 -12.42
C PHE A 427 11.77 1.85 -12.39
N ALA A 428 11.80 1.18 -13.55
CA ALA A 428 11.80 -0.27 -13.65
C ALA A 428 12.92 -0.75 -14.57
N SER A 429 13.65 -1.76 -14.13
CA SER A 429 14.79 -2.35 -14.86
C SER A 429 14.41 -2.88 -16.25
N PRO A 430 15.28 -2.76 -17.27
CA PRO A 430 15.07 -3.41 -18.56
C PRO A 430 15.12 -4.94 -18.43
N PRO A 431 14.33 -5.68 -19.23
CA PRO A 431 14.40 -7.13 -19.26
C PRO A 431 15.75 -7.64 -19.82
N PRO A 432 16.19 -8.87 -19.47
CA PRO A 432 17.52 -9.38 -19.79
C PRO A 432 17.83 -9.49 -21.28
N ASP A 433 16.82 -9.77 -22.11
CA ASP A 433 16.92 -9.86 -23.57
C ASP A 433 17.41 -8.55 -24.19
N ARG A 434 16.94 -7.40 -23.69
CA ARG A 434 17.41 -6.08 -24.15
C ARG A 434 18.84 -5.80 -23.74
N VAL A 435 19.21 -6.20 -22.53
CA VAL A 435 20.60 -6.09 -22.06
C VAL A 435 21.52 -6.97 -22.90
N LEU A 436 21.11 -8.21 -23.18
CA LEU A 436 21.85 -9.12 -24.06
C LEU A 436 22.03 -8.54 -25.46
N LEU A 437 20.98 -7.97 -26.06
CA LEU A 437 21.07 -7.34 -27.37
C LEU A 437 22.09 -6.18 -27.38
N CYS A 438 22.12 -5.39 -26.31
CA CYS A 438 23.14 -4.36 -26.11
C CYS A 438 24.55 -4.95 -25.96
N SER A 439 24.68 -6.08 -25.27
CA SER A 439 25.93 -6.80 -25.06
C SER A 439 26.51 -7.36 -26.35
N GLU A 440 25.68 -8.00 -27.18
CA GLU A 440 26.06 -8.47 -28.51
C GLU A 440 26.55 -7.33 -29.39
N ALA A 441 25.85 -6.19 -29.37
CA ALA A 441 26.25 -5.00 -30.12
C ALA A 441 27.53 -4.34 -29.60
N ALA A 442 27.75 -4.36 -28.28
CA ALA A 442 28.93 -3.78 -27.65
C ALA A 442 30.16 -4.70 -27.75
N HIS A 443 30.00 -6.01 -27.92
CA HIS A 443 31.12 -6.96 -27.90
C HIS A 443 31.99 -6.88 -29.17
N ARG A 444 33.31 -6.72 -28.99
CA ARG A 444 34.31 -6.65 -30.08
C ARG A 444 35.58 -7.46 -29.77
N GLY A 445 35.46 -8.53 -28.99
CA GLY A 445 36.53 -9.49 -28.73
C GLY A 445 37.34 -9.32 -27.44
N ALA A 446 37.18 -8.22 -26.69
CA ALA A 446 37.89 -7.99 -25.42
C ALA A 446 37.01 -8.09 -24.16
N GLY A 447 35.84 -8.72 -24.30
CA GLY A 447 34.85 -8.86 -23.21
C GLY A 447 33.99 -7.61 -22.99
N LEU A 448 33.17 -7.66 -21.94
CA LEU A 448 32.18 -6.65 -21.56
C LEU A 448 32.29 -6.30 -20.07
N LEU A 449 32.03 -5.04 -19.75
CA LEU A 449 31.86 -4.53 -18.40
C LEU A 449 30.46 -3.91 -18.27
N TYR A 450 29.63 -4.54 -17.45
CA TYR A 450 28.33 -4.02 -17.05
C TYR A 450 28.50 -3.06 -15.88
N ILE A 451 27.89 -1.88 -15.98
CA ILE A 451 27.94 -0.88 -14.91
C ILE A 451 26.53 -0.33 -14.69
N TYR A 452 25.96 -0.60 -13.52
CA TYR A 452 24.60 -0.20 -13.16
C TYR A 452 24.46 -0.08 -11.64
N GLY A 453 23.33 0.49 -11.19
CA GLY A 453 23.07 0.74 -9.77
C GLY A 453 22.71 -0.52 -8.99
N ASN A 454 23.04 -0.55 -7.70
CA ASN A 454 22.68 -1.64 -6.79
C ASN A 454 21.18 -1.64 -6.43
N TYR A 455 20.34 -2.08 -7.37
CA TYR A 455 18.90 -2.28 -7.22
C TYR A 455 18.55 -3.73 -7.56
N THR A 456 17.70 -4.37 -6.75
CA THR A 456 17.38 -5.81 -6.90
C THR A 456 16.91 -6.19 -8.31
N GLY A 457 16.07 -5.36 -8.94
CA GLY A 457 15.60 -5.60 -10.31
C GLY A 457 16.73 -5.53 -11.34
N ASP A 458 17.62 -4.54 -11.21
CA ASP A 458 18.77 -4.38 -12.11
C ASP A 458 19.77 -5.52 -11.94
N ILE A 459 20.10 -5.91 -10.70
CA ILE A 459 20.97 -7.05 -10.40
C ILE A 459 20.42 -8.31 -11.06
N MET A 460 19.14 -8.63 -10.80
CA MET A 460 18.53 -9.83 -11.36
C MET A 460 18.58 -9.86 -12.89
N ASN A 461 18.25 -8.74 -13.55
CA ASN A 461 18.17 -8.71 -15.01
C ASN A 461 19.54 -8.66 -15.69
N PHE A 462 20.49 -7.90 -15.16
CA PHE A 462 21.84 -7.82 -15.73
C PHE A 462 22.67 -9.06 -15.43
N ASP A 463 22.49 -9.70 -14.26
CA ASP A 463 23.15 -10.99 -13.99
C ASP A 463 22.63 -12.07 -14.94
N MET A 464 21.32 -12.14 -15.17
CA MET A 464 20.73 -13.02 -16.18
C MET A 464 21.31 -12.74 -17.57
N ALA A 465 21.41 -11.47 -17.97
CA ALA A 465 22.01 -11.10 -19.26
C ALA A 465 23.52 -11.41 -19.33
N ALA A 466 24.25 -11.33 -18.21
CA ALA A 466 25.65 -11.70 -18.13
C ALA A 466 25.83 -13.21 -18.30
N GLU A 467 24.98 -14.02 -17.68
CA GLU A 467 24.93 -15.47 -17.85
C GLU A 467 24.61 -15.85 -19.32
N MET A 468 23.62 -15.19 -19.93
CA MET A 468 23.25 -15.40 -21.33
C MET A 468 24.42 -15.05 -22.28
N ALA A 469 25.11 -13.93 -22.05
CA ALA A 469 26.27 -13.53 -22.85
C ALA A 469 27.47 -14.48 -22.62
N ALA A 470 27.70 -14.93 -21.39
CA ALA A 470 28.73 -15.92 -21.08
C ALA A 470 28.47 -17.27 -21.77
N ALA A 471 27.21 -17.69 -21.89
CA ALA A 471 26.82 -18.86 -22.66
C ALA A 471 27.15 -18.73 -24.17
N GLN A 472 27.25 -17.51 -24.69
CA GLN A 472 27.73 -17.20 -26.05
C GLN A 472 29.25 -17.04 -26.13
N GLY A 473 29.99 -17.33 -25.05
CA GLY A 473 31.45 -17.20 -24.99
C GLY A 473 31.96 -15.77 -24.78
N ILE A 474 31.08 -14.84 -24.38
CA ILE A 474 31.45 -13.45 -24.09
C ILE A 474 31.84 -13.33 -22.61
N ASP A 475 33.08 -12.94 -22.33
CA ASP A 475 33.50 -12.65 -20.95
C ASP A 475 32.85 -11.37 -20.44
N VAL A 476 32.01 -11.47 -19.41
CA VAL A 476 31.29 -10.36 -18.80
C VAL A 476 31.73 -10.17 -17.35
N ARG A 477 31.97 -8.92 -16.96
CA ARG A 477 32.21 -8.49 -15.57
C ARG A 477 31.18 -7.44 -15.18
N THR A 478 30.85 -7.39 -13.89
CA THR A 478 29.86 -6.45 -13.35
C THR A 478 30.47 -5.55 -12.28
N VAL A 479 30.22 -4.24 -12.39
CA VAL A 479 30.50 -3.26 -11.35
C VAL A 479 29.17 -2.63 -10.92
N LEU A 480 28.69 -3.07 -9.75
CA LEU A 480 27.57 -2.44 -9.05
C LEU A 480 28.06 -1.13 -8.42
N THR A 481 27.37 -0.04 -8.71
CA THR A 481 27.65 1.25 -8.07
C THR A 481 26.92 1.36 -6.73
N THR A 482 27.63 1.90 -5.75
CA THR A 482 27.23 1.92 -4.32
C THR A 482 27.59 3.26 -3.67
N ASP A 483 27.43 4.33 -4.43
CA ASP A 483 27.84 5.69 -4.05
C ASP A 483 26.87 6.39 -3.09
N ASP A 484 25.62 5.93 -2.95
CA ASP A 484 24.63 6.56 -2.07
C ASP A 484 24.99 6.42 -0.59
N ALA A 485 25.55 7.49 -0.03
CA ALA A 485 26.05 7.52 1.33
C ALA A 485 24.93 7.67 2.38
N ALA A 486 23.73 8.07 1.98
CA ALA A 486 22.57 8.23 2.87
C ALA A 486 21.79 6.93 3.06
N TYR A 487 21.86 6.00 2.10
CA TYR A 487 21.06 4.78 2.13
C TYR A 487 21.48 3.76 3.21
N SER A 488 22.78 3.44 3.29
CA SER A 488 23.32 2.49 4.27
C SER A 488 24.54 3.07 4.99
N ALA A 489 24.68 2.68 6.27
CA ALA A 489 25.80 3.06 7.12
C ALA A 489 27.16 2.70 6.47
N GLU A 490 28.22 3.39 6.87
CA GLU A 490 29.58 3.15 6.33
C GLU A 490 30.05 1.70 6.47
N SER A 491 29.63 1.02 7.54
CA SER A 491 29.90 -0.40 7.78
C SER A 491 29.22 -1.34 6.77
N ASP A 492 28.17 -0.90 6.08
CA ASP A 492 27.44 -1.64 5.07
C ASP A 492 27.46 -0.91 3.71
N ARG A 493 28.67 -0.69 3.20
CA ARG A 493 28.86 -0.07 1.89
C ARG A 493 28.28 -0.91 0.74
N ALA A 494 28.27 -2.24 0.88
CA ALA A 494 27.77 -3.13 -0.16
C ALA A 494 26.25 -3.06 -0.31
N GLY A 495 25.51 -2.69 0.73
CA GLY A 495 24.07 -2.45 0.68
C GLY A 495 23.65 -1.12 0.07
N ARG A 496 24.58 -0.18 -0.17
CA ARG A 496 24.27 1.16 -0.71
C ARG A 496 23.80 1.08 -2.16
N ARG A 497 22.87 1.97 -2.52
CA ARG A 497 22.39 2.13 -3.90
C ARG A 497 23.39 2.89 -4.76
N GLY A 498 23.24 2.73 -6.08
CA GLY A 498 23.95 3.55 -7.06
C GLY A 498 23.09 4.74 -7.51
N THR A 499 23.61 5.96 -7.46
CA THR A 499 22.84 7.16 -7.85
C THR A 499 23.63 8.04 -8.84
N ALA A 500 24.00 9.27 -8.47
CA ALA A 500 24.65 10.22 -9.37
C ALA A 500 26.14 9.90 -9.64
N GLY A 501 26.78 9.16 -8.73
CA GLY A 501 28.19 8.77 -8.82
C GLY A 501 28.48 7.82 -9.98
N ASN A 502 27.45 7.16 -10.49
CA ASN A 502 27.43 6.42 -11.76
C ASN A 502 28.20 7.14 -12.87
N LEU A 503 28.03 8.47 -13.00
CA LEU A 503 28.71 9.28 -14.01
C LEU A 503 30.24 9.08 -14.00
N PHE A 504 30.86 9.13 -12.81
CA PHE A 504 32.31 9.02 -12.69
C PHE A 504 32.79 7.61 -13.02
N VAL A 505 32.02 6.60 -12.63
CA VAL A 505 32.32 5.19 -12.93
C VAL A 505 32.22 4.93 -14.43
N PHE A 506 31.15 5.38 -15.09
CA PHE A 506 30.99 5.28 -16.54
C PHE A 506 32.11 5.98 -17.28
N LYS A 507 32.49 7.20 -16.85
CA LYS A 507 33.53 7.97 -17.51
C LYS A 507 34.91 7.33 -17.39
N ILE A 508 35.25 6.82 -16.21
CA ILE A 508 36.56 6.19 -15.98
C ILE A 508 36.65 4.86 -16.72
N ALA A 509 35.59 4.04 -16.67
CA ALA A 509 35.52 2.78 -17.41
C ALA A 509 35.57 3.00 -18.93
N GLY A 510 34.74 3.91 -19.44
CA GLY A 510 34.69 4.27 -20.86
C GLY A 510 36.04 4.81 -21.36
N ALA A 511 36.70 5.69 -20.60
CA ALA A 511 38.02 6.20 -20.95
C ALA A 511 39.12 5.12 -20.91
N ALA A 512 39.06 4.19 -19.95
CA ALA A 512 39.97 3.05 -19.88
C ALA A 512 39.81 2.13 -21.10
N ALA A 513 38.56 1.80 -21.45
CA ALA A 513 38.25 1.03 -22.64
C ALA A 513 38.70 1.75 -23.92
N GLU A 514 38.45 3.06 -24.05
CA GLU A 514 38.87 3.85 -25.22
C GLU A 514 40.39 3.89 -25.40
N ARG A 515 41.15 3.79 -24.32
CA ARG A 515 42.62 3.69 -24.35
C ARG A 515 43.14 2.28 -24.67
N GLY A 516 42.24 1.32 -24.93
CA GLY A 516 42.59 -0.07 -25.25
C GLY A 516 43.12 -0.86 -24.06
N LEU A 517 42.76 -0.47 -22.82
CA LEU A 517 43.12 -1.25 -21.63
C LEU A 517 42.35 -2.58 -21.61
N SER A 518 42.91 -3.58 -20.93
CA SER A 518 42.27 -4.89 -20.77
C SER A 518 40.98 -4.81 -19.95
N LEU A 519 40.17 -5.87 -20.01
CA LEU A 519 38.97 -5.99 -19.18
C LEU A 519 39.30 -5.87 -17.69
N ASP A 520 40.34 -6.57 -17.22
CA ASP A 520 40.81 -6.51 -15.84
C ASP A 520 41.16 -5.09 -15.39
N GLU A 521 41.91 -4.35 -16.21
CA GLU A 521 42.35 -3.01 -15.86
C GLU A 521 41.18 -2.01 -15.93
N THR A 522 40.26 -2.20 -16.88
CA THR A 522 39.04 -1.42 -16.99
C THR A 522 38.13 -1.63 -15.77
N GLU A 523 37.92 -2.88 -15.35
CA GLU A 523 37.17 -3.22 -14.15
C GLU A 523 37.83 -2.66 -12.89
N ARG A 524 39.15 -2.82 -12.75
CA ARG A 524 39.91 -2.31 -11.60
C ARG A 524 39.76 -0.78 -11.45
N LEU A 525 39.83 -0.05 -12.56
CA LEU A 525 39.67 1.41 -12.57
C LEU A 525 38.21 1.81 -12.27
N ALA A 526 37.23 1.10 -12.81
CA ALA A 526 35.81 1.31 -12.50
C ALA A 526 35.49 1.05 -11.02
N ARG A 527 35.99 -0.05 -10.44
CA ARG A 527 35.87 -0.35 -9.00
C ARG A 527 36.56 0.70 -8.14
N LYS A 528 37.74 1.19 -8.56
CA LYS A 528 38.43 2.28 -7.86
C LYS A 528 37.61 3.58 -7.90
N ALA A 529 37.00 3.91 -9.04
CA ALA A 529 36.11 5.06 -9.16
C ALA A 529 34.92 4.94 -8.20
N ASN A 530 34.24 3.79 -8.21
CA ASN A 530 33.11 3.52 -7.32
C ASN A 530 33.53 3.60 -5.84
N ALA A 531 34.69 3.04 -5.49
CA ALA A 531 35.24 3.07 -4.13
C ALA A 531 35.57 4.49 -3.62
N ASN A 532 35.77 5.46 -4.51
CA ASN A 532 36.11 6.86 -4.16
C ASN A 532 34.97 7.83 -4.43
N CYS A 533 33.77 7.34 -4.78
CA CYS A 533 32.60 8.17 -5.02
C CYS A 533 31.60 8.03 -3.87
N HIS A 534 31.07 9.15 -3.41
CA HIS A 534 30.02 9.26 -2.41
C HIS A 534 29.05 10.35 -2.83
N THR A 535 27.76 10.07 -2.77
CA THR A 535 26.69 10.96 -3.16
C THR A 535 25.59 10.96 -2.12
N MET A 536 24.76 12.00 -2.15
CA MET A 536 23.56 12.14 -1.34
C MET A 536 22.53 12.87 -2.18
N GLY A 537 21.34 12.27 -2.32
CA GLY A 537 20.18 12.91 -2.93
C GLY A 537 19.49 13.80 -1.90
N ILE A 538 18.87 14.89 -2.36
CA ILE A 538 17.91 15.65 -1.54
C ILE A 538 16.78 16.08 -2.46
N ALA A 539 15.54 15.80 -2.06
CA ALA A 539 14.35 16.33 -2.72
C ALA A 539 13.69 17.39 -1.83
N LEU A 540 13.46 18.57 -2.42
CA LEU A 540 12.70 19.67 -1.79
C LEU A 540 11.20 19.58 -2.10
N ASP A 541 10.84 18.83 -3.13
CA ASP A 541 9.47 18.59 -3.56
C ASP A 541 9.37 17.16 -4.12
N PRO A 542 8.22 16.49 -3.92
CA PRO A 542 7.97 15.17 -4.49
C PRO A 542 7.86 15.24 -6.01
N CYS A 543 8.41 14.24 -6.71
CA CYS A 543 8.28 14.11 -8.15
C CYS A 543 6.85 13.66 -8.55
N SER A 544 6.56 13.57 -9.85
CA SER A 544 5.29 12.99 -10.29
C SER A 544 5.46 12.13 -11.53
N MET A 545 5.01 10.87 -11.46
CA MET A 545 5.09 9.89 -12.54
C MET A 545 4.29 10.32 -13.76
N PRO A 546 4.68 10.04 -15.01
CA PRO A 546 3.91 10.39 -16.21
C PRO A 546 2.41 10.04 -16.10
N GLU A 547 2.09 8.92 -15.46
CA GLU A 547 0.73 8.42 -15.26
C GLU A 547 -0.04 9.06 -14.09
N SER A 548 0.66 9.70 -13.16
CA SER A 548 0.08 10.33 -11.97
C SER A 548 -0.31 11.79 -12.21
N SER A 549 -1.45 12.21 -11.65
CA SER A 549 -1.88 13.62 -11.63
C SER A 549 -1.46 14.39 -10.37
N GLY A 550 -0.75 13.73 -9.44
CA GLY A 550 -0.30 14.29 -8.18
C GLY A 550 1.14 13.85 -7.83
N PRO A 551 1.67 14.33 -6.70
CA PRO A 551 3.01 13.96 -6.23
C PRO A 551 3.12 12.47 -5.92
N SER A 552 4.33 11.91 -6.02
CA SER A 552 4.62 10.49 -5.79
C SER A 552 4.47 10.07 -4.32
N PHE A 553 4.68 11.00 -3.39
CA PHE A 553 4.51 10.83 -1.95
C PHE A 553 4.19 12.19 -1.29
N PRO A 554 3.61 12.22 -0.09
CA PRO A 554 3.42 13.46 0.66
C PRO A 554 4.76 13.94 1.25
N LEU A 555 5.07 15.23 1.06
CA LEU A 555 6.18 15.94 1.71
C LEU A 555 5.66 17.28 2.22
N GLY A 556 5.88 17.58 3.51
CA GLY A 556 5.45 18.83 4.13
C GLY A 556 6.22 20.05 3.60
N GLY A 557 5.66 21.25 3.74
CA GLY A 557 6.27 22.48 3.22
C GLY A 557 7.60 22.88 3.86
N ASP A 558 7.90 22.34 5.04
CA ASP A 558 9.15 22.54 5.79
C ASP A 558 9.99 21.24 5.88
N GLU A 559 9.63 20.21 5.10
CA GLU A 559 10.30 18.91 5.10
C GLU A 559 11.18 18.74 3.85
N ILE A 560 12.24 17.93 3.97
CA ILE A 560 13.07 17.48 2.86
C ILE A 560 13.18 15.96 2.91
N GLU A 561 13.25 15.31 1.76
CA GLU A 561 13.61 13.90 1.65
C GLU A 561 15.10 13.79 1.31
N VAL A 562 15.80 12.86 1.95
CA VAL A 562 17.23 12.56 1.70
C VAL A 562 17.35 11.15 1.18
#